data_AF-A0A2R6J9J3-F1
#
_entry.id   AF-A0A2R6J9J3-F1
#
_cell.length_a   1.000
_cell.length_b   1.000
_cell.length_c   1.000
_cell.angle_alpha   90.00
_cell.angle_beta   90.00
_cell.angle_gamma   90.00
#
_symmetry.space_group_name_H-M   'P 1'
#
loop_
_entity.id
_entity.type
_entity.pdbx_description
1 polymer ?
#
loop_
_entity_poly.entity_id
_entity_poly.type
_entity_poly.pdbx_seq_one_letter_code
_entity_poly.pdbx_strand_id
1 'polypeptide(L)'
;MQEELDREVVVDGPTDRVRYARYSRAPTLSSYRVYDRAVASSVDHDPAEGALDARWVPAGELPPRTLPQVRSLLGRHPELPT
;
A
#
# COMPACT_ATOMS: atom_id res chain seq x y z
N MET A 1 6.42 1.80 8.79
CA MET A 1 6.10 2.59 7.56
C MET A 1 7.11 3.70 7.33
N GLN A 2 7.51 4.44 8.38
CA GLN A 2 8.74 5.22 8.31
C GLN A 2 9.96 4.29 8.06
N GLU A 3 9.97 3.11 8.67
CA GLU A 3 11.00 2.08 8.44
C GLU A 3 11.16 1.70 6.96
N GLU A 4 10.07 1.34 6.27
CA GLU A 4 10.13 0.88 4.87
C GLU A 4 10.49 1.95 3.83
N LEU A 5 10.15 3.22 4.10
CA LEU A 5 10.28 4.31 3.13
C LEU A 5 11.30 5.37 3.56
N ASP A 6 11.96 5.21 4.71
CA ASP A 6 12.90 6.17 5.33
C ASP A 6 12.45 7.65 5.24
N ARG A 7 11.15 7.92 5.42
CA ARG A 7 10.57 9.26 5.26
C ARG A 7 9.49 9.60 6.27
N GLU A 8 9.35 10.90 6.52
CA GLU A 8 8.28 11.49 7.30
C GLU A 8 6.97 11.49 6.50
N VAL A 9 5.92 10.94 7.10
CA VAL A 9 4.61 10.77 6.45
C VAL A 9 3.55 11.44 7.31
N VAL A 10 2.75 12.32 6.70
CA VAL A 10 1.58 12.91 7.38
C VAL A 10 0.41 11.95 7.22
N VAL A 11 -0.19 11.54 8.33
CA VAL A 11 -1.34 10.63 8.37
C VAL A 11 -2.60 11.43 8.68
N ASP A 12 -3.56 11.43 7.77
CA ASP A 12 -4.84 12.12 8.00
C ASP A 12 -5.78 11.26 8.86
N GLY A 13 -6.05 10.02 8.43
CA GLY A 13 -6.91 9.11 9.18
C GLY A 13 -7.08 7.73 8.56
N PRO A 14 -7.78 6.80 9.25
CA PRO A 14 -8.11 5.49 8.69
C PRO A 14 -9.18 5.63 7.61
N THR A 15 -8.87 5.15 6.41
CA THR A 15 -9.71 5.31 5.22
C THR A 15 -10.48 4.04 4.89
N ASP A 16 -9.88 2.86 5.13
CA ASP A 16 -10.52 1.59 4.80
C ASP A 16 -9.94 0.39 5.59
N ARG A 17 -10.49 -0.80 5.36
CA ARG A 17 -10.00 -2.08 5.86
C ARG A 17 -10.02 -3.12 4.76
N VAL A 18 -8.90 -3.82 4.60
CA VAL A 18 -8.72 -4.92 3.66
C VAL A 18 -8.51 -6.22 4.42
N ARG A 19 -9.16 -7.29 3.99
CA ARG A 19 -8.93 -8.65 4.51
C ARG A 19 -8.23 -9.51 3.46
N TYR A 20 -7.26 -10.31 3.89
CA TYR A 20 -6.52 -11.23 3.04
C TYR A 20 -6.48 -12.61 3.65
N ALA A 21 -7.08 -13.58 2.96
CA ALA A 21 -6.92 -14.98 3.29
C ALA A 21 -5.71 -15.53 2.54
N ARG A 22 -4.66 -15.91 3.30
CA ARG A 22 -3.53 -16.66 2.77
C ARG A 22 -3.81 -18.14 2.93
N TYR A 23 -4.00 -18.82 1.81
CA TYR A 23 -4.09 -20.28 1.78
C TYR A 23 -2.67 -20.86 1.78
N SER A 24 -2.26 -21.39 2.93
CA SER A 24 -0.98 -22.09 3.11
C SER A 24 -1.23 -23.33 3.98
N ARG A 25 -0.19 -24.10 4.32
CA ARG A 25 -0.32 -25.28 5.21
C ARG A 25 -1.01 -24.95 6.54
N ALA A 26 -0.89 -23.70 7.00
CA ALA A 26 -1.76 -23.11 8.01
C ALA A 26 -2.55 -21.96 7.36
N PRO A 27 -3.88 -22.09 7.17
CA PRO A 27 -4.70 -21.01 6.68
C PRO A 27 -4.63 -19.81 7.63
N THR A 28 -4.44 -18.61 7.09
CA THR A 28 -4.36 -17.39 7.91
C THR A 28 -5.20 -16.30 7.28
N LEU A 29 -6.02 -15.64 8.10
CA LEU A 29 -6.76 -14.45 7.71
C LEU A 29 -6.11 -13.22 8.34
N SER A 30 -5.56 -12.35 7.50
CA SER A 30 -4.97 -11.07 7.91
C SER A 30 -5.96 -9.94 7.67
N SER A 31 -6.02 -8.97 8.60
CA SER A 31 -6.81 -7.75 8.45
C SER A 31 -5.88 -6.55 8.48
N TYR A 32 -5.89 -5.77 7.41
CA TYR A 32 -5.09 -4.55 7.24
C TYR A 32 -6.00 -3.34 7.35
N ARG A 33 -5.59 -2.34 8.12
CA ARG A 33 -6.23 -1.02 8.13
C ARG A 33 -5.46 -0.10 7.20
N VAL A 34 -6.18 0.53 6.28
CA VAL A 34 -5.64 1.47 5.31
C VAL A 34 -5.79 2.87 5.89
N TYR A 35 -4.77 3.70 5.72
CA TYR A 35 -4.76 5.09 6.15
C TYR A 35 -4.42 5.97 4.96
N ASP A 36 -5.12 7.10 4.83
CA ASP A 36 -4.73 8.13 3.88
C ASP A 36 -3.50 8.88 4.41
N ARG A 37 -2.55 9.12 3.51
CA ARG A 37 -1.23 9.63 3.84
C ARG A 37 -0.67 10.45 2.69
N ALA A 38 -0.07 11.58 3.04
CA ALA A 38 0.73 12.38 2.13
C ALA A 38 2.22 12.21 2.45
N VAL A 39 3.02 11.94 1.42
CA VAL A 39 4.49 11.95 1.51
C VAL A 39 4.96 13.23 0.85
N ALA A 40 5.67 14.07 1.61
CA ALA A 40 6.05 15.41 1.19
C ALA A 40 7.31 15.46 0.27
N SER A 41 7.89 14.31 -0.08
CA SER A 41 9.18 14.22 -0.78
C SER A 41 9.26 13.01 -1.72
N SER A 42 10.38 12.87 -2.44
CA SER A 42 10.66 11.68 -3.26
C SER A 42 10.65 10.42 -2.40
N VAL A 43 10.14 9.32 -2.98
CA VAL A 43 10.10 8.01 -2.31
C VAL A 43 11.40 7.28 -2.63
N ASP A 44 12.22 7.10 -1.61
CA ASP A 44 13.38 6.21 -1.64
C ASP A 44 13.01 4.98 -0.79
N HIS A 45 13.36 3.78 -1.24
CA HIS A 45 13.11 2.55 -0.47
C HIS A 45 14.29 2.23 0.44
N ASP A 46 14.04 1.60 1.58
CA ASP A 46 15.10 0.99 2.40
C ASP A 46 15.27 -0.51 2.04
N PRO A 47 16.38 -0.90 1.40
CA PRO A 47 16.66 -2.31 1.10
C PRO A 47 16.77 -3.20 2.34
N ALA A 48 17.11 -2.64 3.50
CA ALA A 48 17.26 -3.39 4.75
C ALA A 48 15.91 -3.93 5.27
N GLU A 49 14.81 -3.27 4.92
CA GLU A 49 13.45 -3.67 5.29
C GLU A 49 12.79 -4.59 4.23
N GLY A 50 13.52 -4.92 3.17
CA GLY A 50 13.08 -5.87 2.13
C GLY A 50 12.31 -5.23 0.97
N ALA A 51 12.20 -3.90 0.93
CA ALA A 51 11.78 -3.17 -0.25
C ALA A 51 12.90 -3.15 -1.29
N LEU A 52 12.64 -3.58 -2.52
CA LEU A 52 13.65 -3.64 -3.59
C LEU A 52 13.58 -2.48 -4.58
N ASP A 53 12.43 -1.82 -4.62
CA ASP A 53 12.14 -0.69 -5.50
C ASP A 53 10.93 0.07 -4.93
N ALA A 54 10.87 1.37 -5.18
CA ALA A 54 9.70 2.18 -4.84
C ALA A 54 9.52 3.29 -5.87
N ARG A 55 8.26 3.47 -6.29
CA ARG A 55 7.87 4.49 -7.26
C ARG A 55 6.43 4.89 -7.06
N TRP A 56 6.14 6.15 -7.40
CA TRP A 56 4.77 6.60 -7.59
C TRP A 56 4.20 5.98 -8.86
N VAL A 57 3.01 5.40 -8.75
CA VAL A 57 2.25 4.89 -9.89
C VAL A 57 0.85 5.48 -9.85
N PRO A 58 0.37 6.03 -10.97
CA PRO A 58 -1.01 6.44 -11.10
C PRO A 58 -1.97 5.24 -10.95
N ALA A 59 -3.18 5.46 -10.42
CA ALA A 59 -4.11 4.36 -10.13
C ALA A 59 -4.52 3.56 -11.39
N GLY A 60 -4.50 4.19 -12.57
CA GLY A 60 -4.75 3.53 -13.86
C GLY A 60 -3.59 2.68 -14.37
N GLU A 61 -2.37 2.86 -13.85
CA GLU A 61 -1.13 2.27 -14.38
C GLU A 61 -0.50 1.23 -13.45
N LEU A 62 -1.30 0.62 -12.58
CA LEU A 62 -0.83 -0.36 -11.62
C LEU A 62 -0.13 -1.55 -12.31
N PRO A 63 1.05 -1.97 -11.81
CA PRO A 63 1.75 -3.14 -12.32
C PRO A 63 0.83 -4.36 -12.46
N PRO A 64 0.96 -5.20 -13.50
CA PRO A 64 0.08 -6.36 -13.70
C PRO A 64 0.02 -7.30 -12.48
N ARG A 65 1.14 -7.41 -11.75
CA ARG A 65 1.28 -8.24 -10.55
C ARG A 65 0.78 -7.58 -9.25
N THR A 66 0.18 -6.39 -9.33
CA THR A 66 -0.44 -5.75 -8.17
C THR A 66 -1.50 -6.66 -7.58
N LEU A 67 -1.40 -6.86 -6.27
CA LEU A 67 -2.26 -7.76 -5.53
C LEU A 67 -3.75 -7.37 -5.69
N PRO A 68 -4.67 -8.34 -5.82
CA PRO A 68 -6.09 -8.06 -6.04
C PRO A 68 -6.72 -7.16 -4.98
N GLN A 69 -6.23 -7.21 -3.75
CA GLN A 69 -6.75 -6.41 -2.65
C GLN A 69 -6.42 -4.92 -2.81
N VAL A 70 -5.24 -4.61 -3.33
CA VAL A 70 -4.83 -3.23 -3.65
C VAL A 70 -5.68 -2.70 -4.81
N ARG A 71 -5.93 -3.51 -5.84
CA ARG A 71 -6.83 -3.14 -6.94
C ARG A 71 -8.25 -2.89 -6.45
N SER A 72 -8.75 -3.76 -5.58
CA SER A 72 -10.08 -3.63 -4.99
C SER A 72 -10.20 -2.38 -4.11
N LEU A 73 -9.14 -2.05 -3.36
CA LEU A 73 -9.06 -0.81 -2.59
C LEU A 73 -9.17 0.42 -3.50
N LEU A 74 -8.37 0.49 -4.56
CA LEU A 74 -8.41 1.62 -5.49
C LEU A 74 -9.74 1.74 -6.23
N GLY A 75 -10.39 0.62 -6.55
CA GLY A 75 -11.74 0.62 -7.11
C GLY A 75 -12.83 1.15 -6.15
N ARG A 76 -12.60 1.13 -4.83
CA ARG A 76 -13.49 1.72 -3.83
C ARG A 76 -13.21 3.20 -3.55
N HIS A 77 -12.05 3.69 -3.97
CA HIS A 77 -11.56 5.04 -3.73
C HIS A 77 -11.18 5.74 -5.04
N PRO A 78 -12.15 6.00 -5.94
CA PRO A 78 -11.90 6.66 -7.23
C PRO A 78 -11.39 8.10 -7.11
N GLU A 79 -11.53 8.72 -5.93
CA GLU A 79 -11.00 10.04 -5.60
C GLU A 79 -9.48 10.08 -5.47
N LEU A 80 -8.82 8.92 -5.34
CA LEU A 80 -7.37 8.85 -5.30
C LEU A 80 -6.79 9.17 -6.69
N PRO A 81 -5.75 10.02 -6.77
CA PRO A 81 -5.25 10.54 -8.04
C PRO A 81 -4.91 9.42 -9.03
N THR A 82 -5.44 9.57 -10.24
CA THR A 82 -5.32 8.61 -11.34
C THR A 82 -4.13 8.90 -12.23
#